data_AF-A0A936JHS8-F1
#
_entry.id   AF-A0A936JHS8-F1
#
_cell.length_a   1.000
_cell.length_b   1.000
_cell.length_c   1.000
_cell.angle_alpha   90.00
_cell.angle_beta   90.00
_cell.angle_gamma   90.00
#
_symmetry.space_group_name_H-M   'P 1'
#
loop_
_entity.id
_entity.type
_entity.pdbx_description
1 polymer ?
#
loop_
_entity_poly.entity_id
_entity_poly.type
_entity_poly.pdbx_seq_one_letter_code
_entity_poly.pdbx_strand_id
1 'polypeptide(L)'
;MKTFRLLILSCCIIIINNGCNDTTTVTSTPEEWKPSSTTCDVTYTPNTIYFDSTEIKALLESDSVNHSFTFDANSPKVSTFDVGKILLPWRKDVRKIASIQKNGTKVIVTTDTCLLSEVIQDGTLSWDFAADFSPNNVIIPTMTVAGKKGNFILTPVANDTFAIRLDFGDYIYKVSIKLKNDYMYAKIGVDKKLFQGLRASFTAEGTVSKFRQQSTMRFSNSNLQQFDHINKHIKGDMTLRLAAAGSGNDAINFELPIVVAKYPIAVGPFIFFINVKIQVVATCIVPPDGSSNLNAKFSYDSEAGFTFNGVDANPFGSPGTYNMVKDGELATASSSSVAASFGVGFPRTELDLFGSGLIVPYVQPAILIGGDFTTGIHPCHQAQVSFIGSAGVNMGFAGMTLKKTWSLWNKPLVLLKAGDCP
;
A
#
# COMPACT_ATOMS: atom_id res chain seq x y z
N MET A 1 11.07 84.41 5.08
CA MET A 1 10.11 84.05 4.01
C MET A 1 10.78 83.07 3.05
N LYS A 2 10.22 81.85 2.98
CA LYS A 2 10.42 80.76 2.01
C LYS A 2 11.85 80.43 1.56
N THR A 3 12.40 79.42 2.22
CA THR A 3 13.50 78.56 1.76
C THR A 3 13.01 77.58 0.68
N PHE A 4 13.70 77.54 -0.45
CA PHE A 4 13.50 76.58 -1.55
C PHE A 4 14.65 75.56 -1.47
N ARG A 5 14.33 74.28 -1.27
CA ARG A 5 15.29 73.17 -1.23
C ARG A 5 15.49 72.62 -2.65
N LEU A 6 16.73 72.64 -3.12
CA LEU A 6 17.21 71.85 -4.26
C LEU A 6 18.40 71.05 -3.74
N LEU A 7 18.29 69.72 -3.65
CA LEU A 7 19.41 68.85 -3.30
C LEU A 7 19.64 67.90 -4.47
N ILE A 8 20.73 68.16 -5.20
CA ILE A 8 21.24 67.36 -6.30
C ILE A 8 22.15 66.27 -5.72
N LEU A 9 21.88 65.05 -6.17
CA LEU A 9 22.60 63.81 -5.95
C LEU A 9 24.01 63.89 -6.56
N SER A 10 25.06 63.57 -5.80
CA SER A 10 26.40 63.36 -6.37
C SER A 10 27.14 62.23 -5.66
N CYS A 11 27.73 61.38 -6.49
CA CYS A 11 28.46 60.15 -6.24
C CYS A 11 29.58 60.27 -5.20
N CYS A 12 29.69 59.24 -4.35
CA CYS A 12 30.98 58.74 -3.88
C CYS A 12 31.05 57.23 -4.11
N ILE A 13 31.91 56.85 -5.04
CA ILE A 13 32.37 55.49 -5.31
C ILE A 13 33.34 55.11 -4.19
N ILE A 14 33.07 54.03 -3.47
CA ILE A 14 34.07 53.33 -2.65
C ILE A 14 34.07 51.87 -3.12
N ILE A 15 35.16 51.50 -3.80
CA ILE A 15 35.51 50.12 -4.14
C ILE A 15 36.32 49.58 -2.95
N ILE A 16 35.81 48.54 -2.29
CA ILE A 16 36.63 47.62 -1.49
C ILE A 16 36.27 46.22 -1.94
N ASN A 17 37.28 45.54 -2.48
CA ASN A 17 37.25 44.17 -2.94
C ASN A 17 38.05 43.32 -1.94
N ASN A 18 37.47 42.21 -1.49
CA ASN A 18 38.01 41.06 -0.72
C ASN A 18 36.82 40.51 0.09
N GLY A 19 36.40 39.25 0.08
CA GLY A 19 36.83 38.01 -0.56
C GLY A 19 35.74 36.97 -0.25
N CYS A 20 35.88 35.77 -0.82
CA CYS A 20 35.00 34.60 -0.71
C CYS A 20 34.08 34.54 0.51
N ASN A 21 32.79 34.31 0.27
CA ASN A 21 32.01 33.42 1.11
C ASN A 21 31.17 32.52 0.20
N ASP A 22 31.48 31.22 0.29
CA ASP A 22 30.75 30.14 -0.33
C ASP A 22 29.25 30.33 -0.15
N THR A 23 28.56 30.57 -1.26
CA THR A 23 27.12 30.34 -1.32
C THR A 23 26.93 28.82 -1.35
N THR A 24 27.06 28.21 -0.17
CA THR A 24 26.44 26.92 0.08
C THR A 24 24.95 27.14 -0.05
N THR A 25 24.42 26.94 -1.27
CA THR A 25 23.04 26.53 -1.46
C THR A 25 22.85 25.28 -0.64
N VAL A 26 22.44 25.46 0.62
CA VAL A 26 21.82 24.40 1.40
C VAL A 26 20.53 24.12 0.66
N THR A 27 20.59 23.16 -0.27
CA THR A 27 19.40 22.52 -0.83
C THR A 27 18.75 21.80 0.35
N SER A 28 18.00 22.54 1.17
CA SER A 28 17.24 21.95 2.26
C SER A 28 16.26 21.00 1.60
N THR A 29 16.46 19.70 1.79
CA THR A 29 15.47 18.69 1.45
C THR A 29 14.12 19.17 2.01
N PRO A 30 13.06 19.26 1.18
CA PRO A 30 11.75 19.65 1.67
C PRO A 30 11.41 18.86 2.94
N GLU A 31 10.76 19.49 3.91
CA GLU A 31 10.48 18.88 5.22
C GLU A 31 9.80 17.50 5.10
N GLU A 32 9.00 17.34 4.05
CA GLU A 32 8.32 16.12 3.63
C GLU A 32 9.25 14.95 3.24
N TRP A 33 10.53 15.19 2.93
CA TRP A 33 11.50 14.16 2.52
C TRP A 33 12.70 14.07 3.46
N LYS A 34 12.55 14.57 4.70
CA LYS A 34 13.51 14.30 5.78
C LYS A 34 13.72 12.78 5.95
N PRO A 35 14.91 12.34 6.38
CA PRO A 35 15.19 10.93 6.63
C PRO A 35 14.11 10.27 7.50
N SER A 36 13.83 9.01 7.20
CA SER A 36 12.89 8.22 7.99
C SER A 36 13.32 8.16 9.46
N SER A 37 12.37 8.26 10.37
CA SER A 37 12.62 8.20 11.81
C SER A 37 11.72 7.15 12.45
N THR A 38 12.19 6.58 13.57
CA THR A 38 11.44 5.61 14.36
C THR A 38 11.66 5.89 15.83
N THR A 39 10.63 5.68 16.65
CA THR A 39 10.68 5.77 18.11
C THR A 39 10.07 4.50 18.67
N CYS A 40 10.80 3.86 19.60
CA CYS A 40 10.31 2.73 20.37
C CYS A 40 10.65 3.00 21.84
N ASP A 41 9.67 3.48 22.58
CA ASP A 41 9.77 3.71 24.02
C ASP A 41 8.66 2.92 24.68
N VAL A 42 8.94 1.66 24.99
CA VAL A 42 7.95 0.70 25.50
C VAL A 42 8.49 -0.08 26.68
N THR A 43 7.61 -0.36 27.62
CA THR A 43 7.83 -1.36 28.67
C THR A 43 7.09 -2.64 28.27
N TYR A 44 7.74 -3.79 28.40
CA TYR A 44 7.12 -5.07 28.12
C TYR A 44 6.39 -5.61 29.34
N THR A 45 5.39 -6.45 29.11
CA THR A 45 4.70 -7.15 30.20
C THR A 45 5.67 -8.13 30.90
N PRO A 46 5.45 -8.45 32.19
CA PRO A 46 6.28 -9.43 32.90
C PRO A 46 6.28 -10.84 32.27
N ASN A 47 5.29 -11.15 31.44
CA ASN A 47 5.18 -12.41 30.71
C ASN A 47 6.01 -12.45 29.42
N THR A 48 6.65 -11.33 29.04
CA THR A 48 7.44 -11.21 27.82
C THR A 48 8.91 -11.48 28.09
N ILE A 49 9.43 -12.52 27.44
CA ILE A 49 10.85 -12.87 27.40
C ILE A 49 11.44 -12.22 26.14
N TYR A 50 11.95 -11.01 26.33
CA TYR A 50 12.61 -10.25 25.29
C TYR A 50 14.08 -10.66 25.16
N PHE A 51 14.52 -11.04 23.96
CA PHE A 51 15.96 -11.18 23.64
C PHE A 51 16.40 -9.96 22.86
N ASP A 52 17.32 -9.18 23.41
CA ASP A 52 17.83 -7.99 22.75
C ASP A 52 18.81 -8.33 21.61
N SER A 53 19.33 -7.29 20.95
CA SER A 53 20.26 -7.43 19.83
C SER A 53 21.56 -8.17 20.17
N THR A 54 21.96 -8.22 21.43
CA THR A 54 23.20 -8.88 21.90
C THR A 54 22.95 -10.33 22.34
N GLU A 55 21.73 -10.61 22.79
CA GLU A 55 21.32 -11.93 23.27
C GLU A 55 20.73 -12.82 22.17
N ILE A 56 20.35 -12.23 21.03
CA ILE A 56 19.77 -12.96 19.90
C ILE A 56 20.68 -14.08 19.36
N LYS A 57 21.98 -14.04 19.64
CA LYS A 57 22.92 -15.13 19.35
C LYS A 57 22.55 -16.46 20.01
N ALA A 58 21.74 -16.43 21.07
CA ALA A 58 21.19 -17.63 21.69
C ALA A 58 20.13 -18.32 20.82
N LEU A 59 19.51 -17.60 19.89
CA LEU A 59 18.62 -18.17 18.88
C LEU A 59 19.47 -18.81 17.78
N LEU A 60 19.48 -20.13 17.74
CA LEU A 60 20.25 -20.94 16.80
C LEU A 60 19.52 -21.10 15.46
N GLU A 61 18.19 -21.25 15.50
CA GLU A 61 17.36 -21.49 14.31
C GLU A 61 15.96 -20.92 14.48
N SER A 62 15.35 -20.48 13.38
CA SER A 62 13.99 -19.98 13.32
C SER A 62 13.31 -20.57 12.09
N ASP A 63 12.19 -21.25 12.30
CA ASP A 63 11.31 -21.76 11.24
C ASP A 63 10.01 -20.95 11.26
N SER A 64 9.87 -20.04 10.30
CA SER A 64 8.69 -19.18 10.18
C SER A 64 7.46 -19.90 9.62
N VAL A 65 7.61 -21.09 9.04
CA VAL A 65 6.50 -21.88 8.48
C VAL A 65 5.86 -22.73 9.57
N ASN A 66 6.68 -23.42 10.37
CA ASN A 66 6.21 -24.23 11.50
C ASN A 66 6.12 -23.44 12.81
N HIS A 67 6.47 -22.14 12.77
CA HIS A 67 6.44 -21.23 13.92
C HIS A 67 7.21 -21.77 15.13
N SER A 68 8.41 -22.29 14.87
CA SER A 68 9.28 -22.86 15.89
C SER A 68 10.63 -22.17 15.95
N PHE A 69 11.19 -22.09 17.15
CA PHE A 69 12.51 -21.50 17.41
C PHE A 69 13.39 -22.50 18.16
N THR A 70 14.66 -22.55 17.81
CA THR A 70 15.65 -23.38 18.50
C THR A 70 16.66 -22.48 19.18
N PHE A 71 16.82 -22.63 20.50
CA PHE A 71 17.73 -21.85 21.32
C PHE A 71 18.84 -22.71 21.92
N ASP A 72 19.98 -22.09 22.24
CA ASP A 72 21.03 -22.67 23.08
C ASP A 72 20.52 -22.80 24.53
N ALA A 73 20.48 -24.03 25.04
CA ALA A 73 20.01 -24.34 26.39
C ALA A 73 20.86 -23.66 27.50
N ASN A 74 22.10 -23.28 27.18
CA ASN A 74 23.00 -22.61 28.14
C ASN A 74 22.71 -21.11 28.30
N SER A 75 21.85 -20.54 27.44
CA SER A 75 21.45 -19.14 27.57
C SER A 75 20.63 -18.93 28.85
N PRO A 76 20.99 -17.97 29.73
CA PRO A 76 20.27 -17.75 30.99
C PRO A 76 18.77 -17.50 30.80
N LYS A 77 18.37 -16.80 29.73
CA LYS A 77 16.95 -16.51 29.42
C LYS A 77 16.15 -17.76 29.07
N VAL A 78 16.78 -18.80 28.52
CA VAL A 78 16.09 -20.05 28.17
C VAL A 78 15.60 -20.79 29.42
N SER A 79 16.25 -20.61 30.56
CA SER A 79 15.77 -21.17 31.84
C SER A 79 14.42 -20.58 32.30
N THR A 80 14.04 -19.42 31.75
CA THR A 80 12.79 -18.72 32.09
C THR A 80 11.63 -19.06 31.17
N PHE A 81 11.85 -19.93 30.17
CA PHE A 81 10.83 -20.34 29.23
C PHE A 81 9.77 -21.18 29.92
N ASP A 82 8.52 -20.76 29.79
CA ASP A 82 7.34 -21.49 30.26
C ASP A 82 6.24 -21.40 29.20
N VAL A 83 5.41 -22.45 29.11
CA VAL A 83 4.23 -22.43 28.23
C VAL A 83 3.31 -21.27 28.62
N GLY A 84 2.82 -20.53 27.62
CA GLY A 84 1.99 -19.35 27.80
C GLY A 84 2.76 -18.02 27.91
N LYS A 85 4.07 -18.04 28.19
CA LYS A 85 4.91 -16.83 28.09
C LYS A 85 5.11 -16.40 26.64
N ILE A 86 5.51 -15.15 26.45
CA ILE A 86 5.71 -14.55 25.14
C ILE A 86 7.20 -14.49 24.84
N LEU A 87 7.58 -14.90 23.63
CA LEU A 87 8.91 -14.72 23.08
C LEU A 87 8.93 -13.52 22.15
N LEU A 88 9.87 -12.61 22.40
CA LEU A 88 10.18 -11.49 21.52
C LEU A 88 11.67 -11.53 21.17
N PRO A 89 12.09 -12.35 20.18
CA PRO A 89 13.46 -12.34 19.71
C PRO A 89 13.69 -11.11 18.82
N TRP A 90 14.76 -10.36 19.08
CA TRP A 90 15.10 -9.11 18.37
C TRP A 90 14.90 -9.21 16.84
N ARG A 91 13.91 -8.48 16.33
CA ARG A 91 13.60 -8.33 14.90
C ARG A 91 13.32 -9.66 14.16
N LYS A 92 12.85 -10.68 14.88
CA LYS A 92 12.48 -11.97 14.29
C LYS A 92 10.98 -12.19 14.25
N ASP A 93 10.33 -12.17 15.41
CA ASP A 93 8.89 -12.42 15.53
C ASP A 93 8.40 -12.00 16.93
N VAL A 94 7.10 -12.10 17.18
CA VAL A 94 6.51 -12.02 18.52
C VAL A 94 5.42 -13.08 18.66
N ARG A 95 5.63 -14.05 19.56
CA ARG A 95 4.81 -15.27 19.61
C ARG A 95 4.66 -15.77 21.04
N LYS A 96 3.56 -16.49 21.31
CA LYS A 96 3.32 -17.15 22.60
C LYS A 96 3.88 -18.57 22.58
N ILE A 97 4.60 -18.99 23.62
CA ILE A 97 5.14 -20.34 23.75
C ILE A 97 3.98 -21.33 23.92
N ALA A 98 3.82 -22.24 22.96
CA ALA A 98 2.82 -23.30 22.99
C ALA A 98 3.40 -24.59 23.60
N SER A 99 4.64 -24.93 23.24
CA SER A 99 5.34 -26.08 23.83
C SER A 99 6.84 -25.87 23.89
N ILE A 100 7.51 -26.62 24.77
CA ILE A 100 8.97 -26.58 24.98
C ILE A 100 9.49 -28.02 24.97
N GLN A 101 10.49 -28.28 24.14
CA GLN A 101 11.21 -29.55 24.07
C GLN A 101 12.70 -29.32 24.32
N LYS A 102 13.25 -30.00 25.32
CA LYS A 102 14.69 -29.95 25.65
C LYS A 102 15.40 -31.13 25.00
N ASN A 103 16.36 -30.86 24.13
CA ASN A 103 17.15 -31.85 23.41
C ASN A 103 18.65 -31.57 23.64
N GLY A 104 19.17 -32.05 24.77
CA GLY A 104 20.57 -31.85 25.15
C GLY A 104 20.93 -30.37 25.29
N THR A 105 21.80 -29.87 24.42
CA THR A 105 22.25 -28.46 24.41
C THR A 105 21.29 -27.50 23.71
N LYS A 106 20.15 -28.00 23.21
CA LYS A 106 19.16 -27.20 22.49
C LYS A 106 17.81 -27.23 23.19
N VAL A 107 17.10 -26.10 23.12
CA VAL A 107 15.68 -26.01 23.51
C VAL A 107 14.89 -25.57 22.29
N ILE A 108 13.95 -26.41 21.86
CA ILE A 108 13.04 -26.14 20.76
C ILE A 108 11.72 -25.68 21.36
N VAL A 109 11.20 -24.56 20.88
CA VAL A 109 9.89 -24.05 21.27
C VAL A 109 9.00 -23.98 20.05
N THR A 110 7.77 -24.46 20.18
CA THR A 110 6.71 -24.20 19.19
C THR A 110 5.83 -23.09 19.73
N THR A 111 5.27 -22.29 18.82
CA THR A 111 4.62 -21.03 19.21
C THR A 111 3.29 -20.78 18.51
N ASP A 112 2.37 -20.18 19.27
CA ASP A 112 1.09 -19.68 18.82
C ASP A 112 1.14 -18.15 18.59
N THR A 113 0.10 -17.62 17.94
CA THR A 113 -0.10 -16.18 17.80
C THR A 113 -0.33 -15.51 19.15
N CYS A 114 0.21 -14.31 19.32
CA CYS A 114 -0.12 -13.43 20.45
C CYS A 114 -0.51 -12.04 19.95
N LEU A 115 -1.12 -11.27 20.83
CA LEU A 115 -1.53 -9.90 20.58
C LEU A 115 -0.43 -8.94 21.03
N LEU A 116 -0.32 -7.79 20.37
CA LEU A 116 0.65 -6.76 20.75
C LEU A 116 0.35 -6.19 22.16
N SER A 117 -0.92 -6.17 22.56
CA SER A 117 -1.37 -5.81 23.91
C SER A 117 -0.90 -6.78 25.00
N GLU A 118 -0.65 -8.05 24.67
CA GLU A 118 -0.08 -8.99 25.63
C GLU A 118 1.43 -8.79 25.82
N VAL A 119 2.08 -8.13 24.86
CA VAL A 119 3.53 -7.91 24.81
C VAL A 119 3.91 -6.59 25.47
N ILE A 120 3.18 -5.51 25.13
CA ILE A 120 3.47 -4.14 25.56
C ILE A 120 2.60 -3.80 26.76
N GLN A 121 3.23 -3.38 27.85
CA GLN A 121 2.57 -2.90 29.07
C GLN A 121 2.22 -1.41 28.91
N ASP A 122 3.21 -0.56 28.67
CA ASP A 122 3.03 0.87 28.43
C ASP A 122 3.99 1.36 27.35
N GLY A 123 3.68 2.49 26.71
CA GLY A 123 4.63 3.23 25.90
C GLY A 123 4.15 3.57 24.49
N THR A 124 5.08 4.01 23.65
CA THR A 124 4.83 4.50 22.30
C THR A 124 5.72 3.81 21.28
N LEU A 125 5.08 3.33 20.21
CA LEU A 125 5.73 2.97 18.96
C LEU A 125 5.36 4.03 17.92
N SER A 126 6.32 4.67 17.28
CA SER A 126 6.04 5.59 16.19
C SER A 126 7.08 5.50 15.09
N TRP A 127 6.66 5.84 13.89
CA TRP A 127 7.56 6.00 12.77
C TRP A 127 7.03 7.02 11.78
N ASP A 128 7.98 7.62 11.09
CA ASP A 128 7.76 8.49 9.96
C ASP A 128 8.67 8.01 8.84
N PHE A 129 8.09 7.38 7.83
CA PHE A 129 8.80 6.62 6.81
C PHE A 129 8.50 7.17 5.42
N ALA A 130 9.55 7.60 4.72
CA ALA A 130 9.48 7.93 3.30
C ALA A 130 9.71 6.66 2.48
N ALA A 131 8.64 6.13 1.89
CA ALA A 131 8.72 4.97 1.01
C ALA A 131 9.25 5.40 -0.37
N ASP A 132 10.51 5.08 -0.65
CA ASP A 132 11.09 5.20 -1.99
C ASP A 132 10.93 3.90 -2.79
N PHE A 133 11.18 3.95 -4.09
CA PHE A 133 11.19 2.80 -5.00
C PHE A 133 12.61 2.47 -5.44
N SER A 134 13.57 2.51 -4.52
CA SER A 134 14.92 2.03 -4.79
C SER A 134 14.94 0.50 -4.78
N PRO A 135 15.51 -0.18 -5.79
CA PRO A 135 15.60 -1.65 -5.81
C PRO A 135 16.29 -2.26 -4.59
N ASN A 136 17.16 -1.51 -3.91
CA ASN A 136 17.90 -1.97 -2.72
C ASN A 136 17.08 -1.90 -1.43
N ASN A 137 16.03 -1.07 -1.40
CA ASN A 137 15.20 -0.82 -0.22
C ASN A 137 13.88 -1.61 -0.25
N VAL A 138 13.49 -2.11 -1.42
CA VAL A 138 12.25 -2.83 -1.66
C VAL A 138 12.49 -4.33 -1.55
N ILE A 139 11.71 -5.01 -0.71
CA ILE A 139 11.59 -6.46 -0.75
C ILE A 139 10.50 -6.82 -1.76
N ILE A 140 10.84 -7.63 -2.76
CA ILE A 140 9.88 -8.18 -3.70
C ILE A 140 9.25 -9.42 -3.06
N PRO A 141 7.95 -9.40 -2.75
CA PRO A 141 7.32 -10.49 -2.01
C PRO A 141 7.08 -11.70 -2.90
N THR A 142 7.09 -12.87 -2.27
CA THR A 142 6.48 -14.08 -2.82
C THR A 142 4.99 -14.08 -2.48
N MET A 143 4.14 -14.39 -3.44
CA MET A 143 2.69 -14.40 -3.26
C MET A 143 2.16 -15.82 -3.27
N THR A 144 1.18 -16.10 -2.42
CA THR A 144 0.35 -17.30 -2.54
C THR A 144 -1.00 -16.87 -3.11
N VAL A 145 -1.41 -17.43 -4.24
CA VAL A 145 -2.72 -17.14 -4.85
C VAL A 145 -3.71 -18.18 -4.34
N ALA A 146 -4.77 -17.73 -3.67
CA ALA A 146 -5.82 -18.61 -3.18
C ALA A 146 -6.37 -19.50 -4.31
N GLY A 147 -6.49 -20.80 -4.07
CA GLY A 147 -6.95 -21.77 -5.06
C GLY A 147 -5.87 -22.29 -6.04
N LYS A 148 -4.60 -21.87 -5.91
CA LYS A 148 -3.48 -22.44 -6.67
C LYS A 148 -2.41 -22.98 -5.72
N LYS A 149 -1.89 -24.17 -6.04
CA LYS A 149 -0.70 -24.71 -5.36
C LYS A 149 0.55 -23.99 -5.87
N GLY A 150 1.38 -23.51 -4.95
CA GLY A 150 2.67 -22.89 -5.25
C GLY A 150 2.75 -21.41 -4.86
N ASN A 151 3.99 -20.93 -4.74
CA ASN A 151 4.30 -19.51 -4.54
C ASN A 151 4.59 -18.87 -5.89
N PHE A 152 3.88 -17.80 -6.17
CA PHE A 152 4.01 -16.97 -7.36
C PHE A 152 4.91 -15.79 -7.02
N ILE A 153 6.03 -15.66 -7.73
CA ILE A 153 7.04 -14.65 -7.45
C ILE A 153 7.11 -13.72 -8.66
N LEU A 154 7.12 -12.41 -8.39
CA LEU A 154 7.54 -11.41 -9.37
C LEU A 154 8.98 -11.74 -9.78
N THR A 155 9.15 -12.23 -11.00
CA THR A 155 10.43 -12.70 -11.50
C THR A 155 11.24 -11.51 -11.99
N PRO A 156 12.52 -11.36 -11.57
CA PRO A 156 13.37 -10.29 -12.09
C PRO A 156 13.57 -10.49 -13.60
N VAL A 157 13.27 -9.46 -14.38
CA VAL A 157 13.58 -9.40 -15.82
C VAL A 157 14.75 -8.45 -16.10
N ALA A 158 15.06 -7.57 -15.15
CA ALA A 158 16.25 -6.73 -15.07
C ALA A 158 16.51 -6.35 -13.61
N ASN A 159 17.61 -5.66 -13.31
CA ASN A 159 17.98 -5.26 -11.95
C ASN A 159 16.90 -4.41 -11.23
N ASP A 160 16.11 -3.65 -11.99
CA ASP A 160 15.10 -2.74 -11.47
C ASP A 160 13.68 -3.11 -11.94
N THR A 161 13.51 -4.21 -12.68
CA THR A 161 12.26 -4.56 -13.36
C THR A 161 11.85 -5.98 -13.01
N PHE A 162 10.60 -6.15 -12.61
CA PHE A 162 10.04 -7.44 -12.21
C PHE A 162 8.71 -7.68 -12.89
N ALA A 163 8.44 -8.92 -13.28
CA ALA A 163 7.21 -9.27 -13.97
C ALA A 163 6.64 -10.61 -13.49
N ILE A 164 5.33 -10.74 -13.60
CA ILE A 164 4.62 -11.97 -13.30
C ILE A 164 3.51 -12.19 -14.32
N ARG A 165 3.32 -13.45 -14.67
CA ARG A 165 2.17 -13.90 -15.45
C ARG A 165 1.44 -14.98 -14.68
N LEU A 166 0.14 -14.80 -14.50
CA LEU A 166 -0.71 -15.76 -13.79
C LEU A 166 -1.87 -16.15 -14.69
N ASP A 167 -2.03 -17.45 -14.93
CA ASP A 167 -3.18 -18.01 -15.64
C ASP A 167 -4.17 -18.57 -14.59
N PHE A 168 -5.35 -17.95 -14.49
CA PHE A 168 -6.40 -18.27 -13.52
C PHE A 168 -7.75 -18.45 -14.22
N GLY A 169 -8.19 -19.70 -14.38
CA GLY A 169 -9.34 -20.01 -15.22
C GLY A 169 -9.14 -19.50 -16.65
N ASP A 170 -10.10 -18.72 -17.14
CA ASP A 170 -10.05 -18.09 -18.46
C ASP A 170 -9.24 -16.78 -18.49
N TYR A 171 -8.65 -16.38 -17.37
CA TYR A 171 -7.96 -15.10 -17.24
C TYR A 171 -6.44 -15.27 -17.29
N ILE A 172 -5.77 -14.33 -17.95
CA ILE A 172 -4.33 -14.16 -17.96
C ILE A 172 -4.01 -12.80 -17.35
N TYR A 173 -3.39 -12.81 -16.18
CA TYR A 173 -2.88 -11.63 -15.52
C TYR A 173 -1.42 -11.43 -15.89
N LYS A 174 -1.06 -10.19 -16.17
CA LYS A 174 0.30 -9.75 -16.45
C LYS A 174 0.56 -8.51 -15.60
N VAL A 175 1.47 -8.60 -14.65
CA VAL A 175 1.94 -7.41 -13.93
C VAL A 175 3.42 -7.26 -14.19
N SER A 176 3.82 -6.05 -14.53
CA SER A 176 5.22 -5.64 -14.65
C SER A 176 5.41 -4.37 -13.85
N ILE A 177 6.43 -4.35 -13.00
CA ILE A 177 6.83 -3.17 -12.25
C ILE A 177 8.27 -2.81 -12.57
N LYS A 178 8.57 -1.52 -12.52
CA LYS A 178 9.93 -0.99 -12.61
C LYS A 178 10.17 0.03 -11.50
N LEU A 179 11.15 -0.26 -10.66
CA LEU A 179 11.52 0.52 -9.50
C LEU A 179 12.50 1.63 -9.88
N LYS A 180 12.15 2.89 -9.63
CA LYS A 180 12.91 4.08 -10.04
C LYS A 180 13.02 5.10 -8.91
N ASN A 181 13.66 4.75 -7.80
CA ASN A 181 13.96 5.64 -6.66
C ASN A 181 12.77 6.53 -6.22
N ASP A 182 12.50 7.64 -6.90
CA ASP A 182 11.37 8.51 -6.61
C ASP A 182 10.01 8.03 -7.16
N TYR A 183 9.96 7.06 -8.08
CA TYR A 183 8.70 6.51 -8.58
C TYR A 183 8.80 5.02 -8.91
N MET A 184 7.65 4.35 -8.98
CA MET A 184 7.49 3.01 -9.52
C MET A 184 6.61 3.10 -10.76
N TYR A 185 7.09 2.60 -11.89
CA TYR A 185 6.24 2.35 -13.04
C TYR A 185 5.56 1.00 -12.89
N ALA A 186 4.26 0.92 -13.17
CA ALA A 186 3.49 -0.31 -13.14
C ALA A 186 2.72 -0.47 -14.45
N LYS A 187 2.68 -1.69 -14.96
CA LYS A 187 1.87 -2.12 -16.09
C LYS A 187 1.11 -3.37 -15.70
N ILE A 188 -0.20 -3.27 -15.71
CA ILE A 188 -1.16 -4.28 -15.31
C ILE A 188 -1.99 -4.62 -16.54
N GLY A 189 -2.06 -5.89 -16.89
CA GLY A 189 -2.89 -6.41 -17.98
C GLY A 189 -3.71 -7.59 -17.47
N VAL A 190 -4.99 -7.59 -17.80
CA VAL A 190 -5.92 -8.71 -17.58
C VAL A 190 -6.54 -9.04 -18.92
N ASP A 191 -6.25 -10.24 -19.44
CA ASP A 191 -6.89 -10.74 -20.65
C ASP A 191 -7.84 -11.88 -20.27
N LYS A 192 -9.11 -11.80 -20.66
CA LYS A 192 -10.05 -12.93 -20.61
C LYS A 192 -10.08 -13.64 -21.95
N LYS A 193 -9.85 -14.95 -21.95
CA LYS A 193 -10.06 -15.82 -23.11
C LYS A 193 -11.56 -15.97 -23.34
N LEU A 194 -12.03 -15.65 -24.53
CA LEU A 194 -13.42 -15.83 -24.93
C LEU A 194 -13.53 -16.91 -26.02
N PHE A 195 -14.75 -17.37 -26.28
CA PHE A 195 -15.03 -18.35 -27.33
C PHE A 195 -14.59 -17.82 -28.71
N GLN A 196 -14.18 -18.73 -29.61
CA GLN A 196 -13.72 -18.40 -30.98
C GLN A 196 -12.50 -17.45 -31.07
N GLY A 197 -11.72 -17.30 -30.00
CA GLY A 197 -10.47 -16.52 -30.03
C GLY A 197 -10.64 -15.02 -29.79
N LEU A 198 -11.86 -14.56 -29.51
CA LEU A 198 -12.10 -13.20 -29.00
C LEU A 198 -11.42 -13.00 -27.64
N ARG A 199 -11.09 -11.75 -27.30
CA ARG A 199 -10.47 -11.38 -26.03
C ARG A 199 -11.06 -10.09 -25.49
N ALA A 200 -11.39 -10.08 -24.20
CA ALA A 200 -11.54 -8.84 -23.45
C ALA A 200 -10.18 -8.54 -22.80
N SER A 201 -9.68 -7.32 -22.99
CA SER A 201 -8.40 -6.86 -22.46
C SER A 201 -8.62 -5.62 -21.61
N PHE A 202 -8.07 -5.66 -20.40
CA PHE A 202 -8.08 -4.56 -19.46
C PHE A 202 -6.64 -4.23 -19.11
N THR A 203 -6.21 -3.00 -19.37
CA THR A 203 -4.83 -2.57 -19.14
C THR A 203 -4.82 -1.31 -18.30
N ALA A 204 -4.00 -1.29 -17.26
CA ALA A 204 -3.62 -0.08 -16.55
C ALA A 204 -2.11 0.08 -16.60
N GLU A 205 -1.62 1.24 -17.01
CA GLU A 205 -0.19 1.52 -17.02
C GLU A 205 0.09 2.95 -16.56
N GLY A 206 1.18 3.14 -15.81
CA GLY A 206 1.47 4.44 -15.23
C GLY A 206 2.54 4.41 -14.15
N THR A 207 2.64 5.49 -13.41
CA THR A 207 3.62 5.68 -12.34
C THR A 207 2.95 6.03 -11.03
N VAL A 208 3.57 5.61 -9.94
CA VAL A 208 3.26 6.05 -8.58
C VAL A 208 4.53 6.63 -7.99
N SER A 209 4.46 7.85 -7.43
CA SER A 209 5.61 8.49 -6.78
C SER A 209 5.78 7.99 -5.35
N LYS A 210 7.00 8.16 -4.82
CA LYS A 210 7.28 7.95 -3.40
C LYS A 210 6.26 8.68 -2.54
N PHE A 211 5.95 8.10 -1.39
CA PHE A 211 4.94 8.62 -0.46
C PHE A 211 5.47 8.57 0.97
N ARG A 212 4.83 9.29 1.88
CA ARG A 212 5.25 9.33 3.29
C ARG A 212 4.18 8.70 4.17
N GLN A 213 4.57 7.68 4.93
CA GLN A 213 3.72 7.04 5.92
C GLN A 213 4.14 7.50 7.32
N GLN A 214 3.17 7.98 8.09
CA GLN A 214 3.32 8.31 9.50
C GLN A 214 2.42 7.41 10.31
N SER A 215 2.94 6.86 11.40
CA SER A 215 2.10 6.10 12.33
C SER A 215 2.57 6.23 13.76
N THR A 216 1.63 6.19 14.69
CA THR A 216 1.88 6.24 16.13
C THR A 216 0.89 5.35 16.84
N MET A 217 1.40 4.41 17.64
CA MET A 217 0.63 3.57 18.55
C MET A 217 1.02 3.89 19.99
N ARG A 218 0.04 4.09 20.86
CA ARG A 218 0.27 4.27 22.30
C ARG A 218 -0.46 3.22 23.11
N PHE A 219 0.26 2.59 24.03
CA PHE A 219 -0.25 1.60 24.95
C PHE A 219 -0.21 2.16 26.37
N SER A 220 -1.25 1.86 27.14
CA SER A 220 -1.24 2.02 28.59
C SER A 220 -1.97 0.86 29.24
N ASN A 221 -1.37 0.29 30.28
CA ASN A 221 -1.89 -0.87 30.99
C ASN A 221 -2.30 -2.01 30.05
N SER A 222 -1.43 -2.36 29.10
CA SER A 222 -1.66 -3.39 28.08
C SER A 222 -2.87 -3.14 27.17
N ASN A 223 -3.36 -1.92 27.09
CA ASN A 223 -4.46 -1.54 26.20
C ASN A 223 -4.00 -0.47 25.19
N LEU A 224 -4.38 -0.65 23.92
CA LEU A 224 -4.13 0.34 22.88
C LEU A 224 -5.01 1.58 23.13
N GLN A 225 -4.38 2.70 23.47
CA GLN A 225 -5.05 3.97 23.77
C GLN A 225 -5.14 4.88 22.54
N GLN A 226 -4.18 4.75 21.63
CA GLN A 226 -4.12 5.59 20.43
C GLN A 226 -3.51 4.83 19.28
N PHE A 227 -4.08 4.98 18.08
CA PHE A 227 -3.43 4.55 16.86
C PHE A 227 -3.76 5.51 15.70
N ASP A 228 -2.77 6.30 15.34
CA ASP A 228 -2.84 7.19 14.18
C ASP A 228 -2.04 6.58 13.04
N HIS A 229 -2.62 6.66 11.85
CA HIS A 229 -1.99 6.19 10.62
C HIS A 229 -2.33 7.15 9.50
N ILE A 230 -1.32 7.66 8.81
CA ILE A 230 -1.46 8.66 7.76
C ILE A 230 -0.54 8.28 6.61
N ASN A 231 -1.07 8.26 5.39
CA ASN A 231 -0.28 8.26 4.17
C ASN A 231 -0.48 9.60 3.45
N LYS A 232 0.63 10.31 3.24
CA LYS A 232 0.67 11.60 2.55
C LYS A 232 1.28 11.45 1.18
N HIS A 233 0.85 12.33 0.27
CA HIS A 233 1.41 12.43 -1.07
C HIS A 233 1.38 11.09 -1.82
N ILE A 234 0.24 10.39 -1.74
CA ILE A 234 0.01 9.24 -2.59
C ILE A 234 -0.28 9.80 -3.98
N LYS A 235 0.77 9.91 -4.79
CA LYS A 235 0.69 10.48 -6.15
C LYS A 235 0.78 9.39 -7.20
N GLY A 236 -0.07 9.48 -8.21
CA GLY A 236 0.00 8.58 -9.35
C GLY A 236 -0.53 9.20 -10.63
N ASP A 237 0.03 8.73 -11.73
CA ASP A 237 -0.34 9.06 -13.10
C ASP A 237 -0.60 7.76 -13.84
N MET A 238 -1.85 7.46 -14.16
CA MET A 238 -2.29 6.16 -14.67
C MET A 238 -3.15 6.32 -15.91
N THR A 239 -2.94 5.45 -16.90
CA THR A 239 -3.81 5.30 -18.07
C THR A 239 -4.55 3.97 -17.95
N LEU A 240 -5.88 4.00 -18.01
CA LEU A 240 -6.75 2.83 -17.99
C LEU A 240 -7.33 2.62 -19.38
N ARG A 241 -7.26 1.38 -19.86
CA ARG A 241 -7.80 0.93 -21.14
C ARG A 241 -8.65 -0.31 -20.94
N LEU A 242 -9.83 -0.29 -21.52
CA LEU A 242 -10.74 -1.42 -21.61
C LEU A 242 -11.05 -1.62 -23.09
N ALA A 243 -10.85 -2.84 -23.58
CA ALA A 243 -11.28 -3.24 -24.91
C ALA A 243 -11.96 -4.62 -24.79
N ALA A 244 -13.24 -4.69 -25.14
CA ALA A 244 -14.00 -5.93 -25.09
C ALA A 244 -14.92 -6.05 -26.31
N ALA A 245 -14.98 -7.25 -26.90
CA ALA A 245 -15.91 -7.58 -27.97
C ALA A 245 -16.44 -9.00 -27.73
N GLY A 246 -17.76 -9.17 -27.80
CA GLY A 246 -18.40 -10.47 -27.64
C GLY A 246 -18.06 -11.22 -26.35
N SER A 247 -17.98 -10.54 -25.20
CA SER A 247 -17.61 -11.15 -23.91
C SER A 247 -18.67 -12.07 -23.29
N GLY A 248 -19.88 -12.07 -23.83
CA GLY A 248 -21.02 -12.83 -23.33
C GLY A 248 -21.65 -12.17 -22.09
N ASN A 249 -22.56 -12.91 -21.44
CA ASN A 249 -23.28 -12.45 -20.26
C ASN A 249 -22.61 -12.84 -18.93
N ASP A 250 -21.28 -12.96 -18.97
CA ASP A 250 -20.52 -13.49 -17.86
C ASP A 250 -19.99 -12.33 -17.03
N ALA A 251 -20.77 -11.95 -16.02
CA ALA A 251 -20.42 -10.89 -15.08
C ALA A 251 -19.09 -11.21 -14.41
N ILE A 252 -18.02 -10.62 -14.95
CA ILE A 252 -16.70 -10.67 -14.35
C ILE A 252 -16.81 -9.88 -13.05
N ASN A 253 -16.58 -10.52 -11.91
CA ASN A 253 -16.32 -9.81 -10.67
C ASN A 253 -15.16 -10.53 -10.02
N PHE A 254 -13.96 -9.99 -10.24
CA PHE A 254 -12.75 -10.62 -9.77
C PHE A 254 -11.86 -9.58 -9.11
N GLU A 255 -11.40 -9.93 -7.91
CA GLU A 255 -10.48 -9.16 -7.10
C GLU A 255 -9.20 -9.96 -6.89
N LEU A 256 -8.05 -9.43 -7.36
CA LEU A 256 -6.75 -10.03 -7.09
C LEU A 256 -5.81 -9.00 -6.49
N PRO A 257 -5.57 -9.06 -5.17
CA PRO A 257 -4.56 -8.23 -4.53
C PRO A 257 -3.17 -8.80 -4.85
N ILE A 258 -2.35 -8.02 -5.57
CA ILE A 258 -0.96 -8.35 -5.89
C ILE A 258 -0.04 -7.47 -5.06
N VAL A 259 0.73 -8.06 -4.15
CA VAL A 259 1.76 -7.31 -3.40
C VAL A 259 2.96 -7.12 -4.32
N VAL A 260 3.30 -5.88 -4.61
CA VAL A 260 4.36 -5.53 -5.57
C VAL A 260 5.62 -4.97 -4.91
N ALA A 261 5.50 -4.43 -3.69
CA ALA A 261 6.63 -3.96 -2.91
C ALA A 261 6.34 -4.14 -1.41
N LYS A 262 7.37 -4.48 -0.64
CA LYS A 262 7.31 -4.63 0.81
C LYS A 262 8.48 -3.88 1.45
N TYR A 263 8.20 -2.99 2.41
CA TYR A 263 9.20 -2.15 3.08
C TYR A 263 9.34 -2.50 4.55
N PRO A 264 10.49 -3.01 5.01
CA PRO A 264 10.73 -3.24 6.43
C PRO A 264 10.97 -1.91 7.16
N ILE A 265 10.20 -1.67 8.22
CA ILE A 265 10.38 -0.56 9.15
C ILE A 265 10.69 -1.16 10.52
N ALA A 266 11.94 -1.00 10.95
CA ALA A 266 12.37 -1.49 12.25
C ALA A 266 12.06 -0.44 13.33
N VAL A 267 11.12 -0.77 14.22
CA VAL A 267 10.73 0.07 15.37
C VAL A 267 11.10 -0.68 16.64
N GLY A 268 12.31 -0.42 17.14
CA GLY A 268 12.90 -1.22 18.23
C GLY A 268 13.05 -2.70 17.83
N PRO A 269 12.51 -3.66 18.61
CA PRO A 269 12.54 -5.08 18.27
C PRO A 269 11.48 -5.48 17.23
N PHE A 270 10.52 -4.61 16.95
CA PHE A 270 9.43 -4.90 16.02
C PHE A 270 9.82 -4.58 14.59
N ILE A 271 9.43 -5.44 13.65
CA ILE A 271 9.52 -5.15 12.22
C ILE A 271 8.10 -4.98 11.69
N PHE A 272 7.75 -3.76 11.34
CA PHE A 272 6.55 -3.47 10.57
C PHE A 272 6.88 -3.53 9.07
N PHE A 273 5.90 -3.90 8.27
CA PHE A 273 6.02 -3.91 6.83
C PHE A 273 4.95 -3.05 6.20
N ILE A 274 5.36 -2.12 5.33
CA ILE A 274 4.43 -1.49 4.38
C ILE A 274 4.35 -2.41 3.17
N ASN A 275 3.19 -3.00 2.94
CA ASN A 275 2.87 -3.75 1.74
C ASN A 275 2.20 -2.81 0.74
N VAL A 276 2.82 -2.60 -0.42
CA VAL A 276 2.20 -1.92 -1.55
C VAL A 276 1.55 -2.97 -2.44
N LYS A 277 0.24 -2.83 -2.65
CA LYS A 277 -0.60 -3.77 -3.38
C LYS A 277 -1.30 -3.10 -4.56
N ILE A 278 -1.53 -3.89 -5.59
CA ILE A 278 -2.44 -3.59 -6.69
C ILE A 278 -3.72 -4.37 -6.43
N GLN A 279 -4.86 -3.71 -6.46
CA GLN A 279 -6.17 -4.35 -6.51
C GLN A 279 -6.77 -4.10 -7.89
N VAL A 280 -7.20 -5.15 -8.57
CA VAL A 280 -7.90 -5.03 -9.85
C VAL A 280 -9.34 -5.46 -9.65
N VAL A 281 -10.28 -4.73 -10.25
CA VAL A 281 -11.68 -5.09 -10.38
C VAL A 281 -12.08 -4.91 -11.84
N ALA A 282 -12.74 -5.88 -12.43
CA ALA A 282 -13.23 -5.75 -13.81
C ALA A 282 -14.62 -6.38 -13.89
N THR A 283 -15.53 -5.72 -14.62
CA THR A 283 -16.86 -6.24 -14.95
C THR A 283 -17.11 -6.04 -16.43
N CYS A 284 -17.67 -7.05 -17.10
CA CYS A 284 -17.84 -6.98 -18.55
C CYS A 284 -18.99 -7.86 -18.99
N ILE A 285 -20.05 -7.22 -19.50
CA ILE A 285 -21.24 -7.82 -20.09
C ILE A 285 -21.36 -7.21 -21.49
N VAL A 286 -20.83 -7.91 -22.48
CA VAL A 286 -20.82 -7.47 -23.89
C VAL A 286 -21.38 -8.60 -24.74
N PRO A 287 -22.58 -8.44 -25.33
CA PRO A 287 -23.18 -9.44 -26.23
C PRO A 287 -22.27 -9.77 -27.43
N PRO A 288 -22.48 -10.91 -28.11
CA PRO A 288 -21.61 -11.36 -29.22
C PRO A 288 -21.40 -10.36 -30.35
N ASP A 289 -22.40 -9.52 -30.62
CA ASP A 289 -22.40 -8.46 -31.64
C ASP A 289 -21.96 -7.09 -31.09
N GLY A 290 -21.66 -7.02 -29.79
CA GLY A 290 -21.31 -5.80 -29.08
C GLY A 290 -19.80 -5.58 -28.96
N SER A 291 -19.44 -4.32 -28.72
CA SER A 291 -18.08 -3.92 -28.35
C SER A 291 -18.07 -2.76 -27.36
N SER A 292 -17.01 -2.68 -26.57
CA SER A 292 -16.71 -1.55 -25.70
C SER A 292 -15.21 -1.23 -25.76
N ASN A 293 -14.89 0.02 -26.04
CA ASN A 293 -13.55 0.58 -26.04
C ASN A 293 -13.56 1.86 -25.19
N LEU A 294 -12.86 1.81 -24.06
CA LEU A 294 -12.79 2.91 -23.12
C LEU A 294 -11.32 3.19 -22.78
N ASN A 295 -10.93 4.45 -22.80
CA ASN A 295 -9.58 4.87 -22.44
C ASN A 295 -9.59 6.20 -21.70
N ALA A 296 -8.94 6.24 -20.53
CA ALA A 296 -8.84 7.46 -19.73
C ALA A 296 -7.49 7.57 -19.03
N LYS A 297 -7.06 8.81 -18.83
CA LYS A 297 -5.89 9.19 -18.06
C LYS A 297 -6.33 9.80 -16.74
N PHE A 298 -5.62 9.42 -15.69
CA PHE A 298 -5.84 9.84 -14.32
C PHE A 298 -4.53 10.37 -13.77
N SER A 299 -4.57 11.52 -13.12
CA SER A 299 -3.51 11.92 -12.21
C SER A 299 -4.12 12.28 -10.86
N TYR A 300 -3.43 11.99 -9.77
CA TYR A 300 -3.89 12.32 -8.43
C TYR A 300 -2.72 12.55 -7.47
N ASP A 301 -2.96 13.34 -6.43
CA ASP A 301 -2.10 13.56 -5.27
C ASP A 301 -3.02 13.59 -4.05
N SER A 302 -3.09 12.46 -3.35
CA SER A 302 -4.08 12.24 -2.30
C SER A 302 -3.43 11.95 -0.95
N GLU A 303 -4.19 12.19 0.11
CA GLU A 303 -3.80 11.85 1.47
C GLU A 303 -4.94 11.12 2.17
N ALA A 304 -4.61 10.12 2.96
CA ALA A 304 -5.62 9.34 3.65
C ALA A 304 -5.06 8.58 4.84
N GLY A 305 -5.95 8.29 5.78
CA GLY A 305 -5.60 7.61 7.01
C GLY A 305 -6.76 7.54 7.98
N PHE A 306 -6.44 7.33 9.24
CA PHE A 306 -7.40 7.39 10.34
C PHE A 306 -6.69 7.71 11.65
N THR A 307 -7.46 8.09 12.64
CA THR A 307 -7.05 8.19 14.04
C THR A 307 -7.92 7.26 14.87
N PHE A 308 -7.34 6.68 15.92
CA PHE A 308 -8.06 5.86 16.90
C PHE A 308 -7.73 6.38 18.28
N ASN A 309 -8.74 6.50 19.15
CA ASN A 309 -8.64 7.17 20.45
C ASN A 309 -8.90 6.23 21.64
N GLY A 310 -8.70 4.93 21.47
CA GLY A 310 -8.94 3.92 22.51
C GLY A 310 -10.35 3.32 22.47
N VAL A 311 -11.29 3.99 21.77
CA VAL A 311 -12.69 3.54 21.69
C VAL A 311 -13.13 3.35 20.24
N ASP A 312 -12.92 4.36 19.40
CA ASP A 312 -13.34 4.32 18.00
C ASP A 312 -12.28 4.87 17.06
N ALA A 313 -12.34 4.42 15.81
CA ALA A 313 -11.49 4.87 14.72
C ALA A 313 -12.27 5.83 13.81
N ASN A 314 -11.66 6.98 13.52
CA ASN A 314 -12.20 8.03 12.67
C ASN A 314 -11.33 8.17 11.42
N PRO A 315 -11.89 7.97 10.22
CA PRO A 315 -11.13 8.14 8.99
C PRO A 315 -10.89 9.62 8.72
N PHE A 316 -9.84 9.92 7.97
CA PHE A 316 -9.75 11.16 7.21
C PHE A 316 -9.20 10.83 5.83
N GLY A 317 -9.56 11.67 4.86
CA GLY A 317 -9.10 11.51 3.50
C GLY A 317 -9.35 12.75 2.69
N SER A 318 -8.39 13.11 1.86
CA SER A 318 -8.50 14.17 0.88
C SER A 318 -8.12 13.62 -0.48
N PRO A 319 -8.99 13.76 -1.51
CA PRO A 319 -8.59 13.44 -2.88
C PRO A 319 -7.48 14.36 -3.41
N GLY A 320 -7.21 15.48 -2.71
CA GLY A 320 -6.22 16.48 -3.07
C GLY A 320 -6.39 17.00 -4.50
N THR A 321 -5.26 17.13 -5.21
CA THR A 321 -5.30 17.51 -6.64
C THR A 321 -5.49 16.26 -7.47
N TYR A 322 -6.47 16.25 -8.36
CA TYR A 322 -6.68 15.15 -9.29
C TYR A 322 -7.16 15.66 -10.64
N ASN A 323 -6.87 14.90 -11.68
CA ASN A 323 -7.34 15.13 -13.03
C ASN A 323 -7.80 13.81 -13.64
N MET A 324 -8.92 13.86 -14.35
CA MET A 324 -9.48 12.70 -15.06
C MET A 324 -9.89 13.16 -16.44
N VAL A 325 -9.32 12.56 -17.47
CA VAL A 325 -9.57 12.96 -18.86
C VAL A 325 -9.73 11.74 -19.75
N LYS A 326 -10.57 11.87 -20.76
CA LYS A 326 -10.63 10.88 -21.85
C LYS A 326 -9.29 10.84 -22.59
N ASP A 327 -8.89 9.66 -23.04
CA ASP A 327 -7.69 9.46 -23.83
C ASP A 327 -8.05 8.79 -25.17
N GLY A 328 -8.49 9.61 -26.14
CA GLY A 328 -8.97 9.12 -27.43
C GLY A 328 -10.49 8.92 -27.47
N GLU A 329 -10.94 8.00 -28.31
CA GLU A 329 -12.36 7.72 -28.54
C GLU A 329 -12.91 6.76 -27.49
N LEU A 330 -14.12 7.06 -27.01
CA LEU A 330 -14.88 6.22 -26.10
C LEU A 330 -16.09 5.72 -26.87
N ALA A 331 -16.24 4.41 -26.99
CA ALA A 331 -17.31 3.80 -27.76
C ALA A 331 -17.79 2.52 -27.10
N THR A 332 -19.08 2.45 -26.80
CA THR A 332 -19.77 1.23 -26.37
C THR A 332 -21.04 1.07 -27.20
N ALA A 333 -21.20 -0.06 -27.87
CA ALA A 333 -22.33 -0.31 -28.77
C ALA A 333 -22.65 -1.80 -28.91
N SER A 334 -23.93 -2.13 -29.12
CA SER A 334 -24.45 -3.47 -29.43
C SER A 334 -25.91 -3.34 -29.91
N SER A 335 -26.51 -4.42 -30.43
CA SER A 335 -27.97 -4.51 -30.61
C SER A 335 -28.75 -4.59 -29.29
N SER A 336 -28.09 -4.90 -28.17
CA SER A 336 -28.71 -4.98 -26.85
C SER A 336 -27.88 -4.24 -25.79
N SER A 337 -28.29 -4.31 -24.53
CA SER A 337 -27.60 -3.56 -23.48
C SER A 337 -26.19 -4.10 -23.21
N VAL A 338 -25.23 -3.19 -23.04
CA VAL A 338 -23.83 -3.47 -22.75
C VAL A 338 -23.44 -2.72 -21.49
N ALA A 339 -22.63 -3.36 -20.64
CA ALA A 339 -21.96 -2.70 -19.54
C ALA A 339 -20.55 -3.26 -19.37
N ALA A 340 -19.54 -2.41 -19.40
CA ALA A 340 -18.16 -2.81 -19.18
C ALA A 340 -17.46 -1.80 -18.27
N SER A 341 -16.75 -2.28 -17.26
CA SER A 341 -15.99 -1.47 -16.33
C SER A 341 -14.68 -2.12 -15.93
N PHE A 342 -13.70 -1.27 -15.63
CA PHE A 342 -12.39 -1.67 -15.18
C PHE A 342 -11.90 -0.68 -14.13
N GLY A 343 -11.51 -1.21 -12.99
CA GLY A 343 -11.01 -0.47 -11.85
C GLY A 343 -9.66 -1.00 -11.39
N VAL A 344 -8.80 -0.07 -10.99
CA VAL A 344 -7.52 -0.37 -10.36
C VAL A 344 -7.38 0.46 -9.10
N GLY A 345 -7.20 -0.23 -7.97
CA GLY A 345 -6.75 0.33 -6.70
C GLY A 345 -5.23 0.26 -6.62
N PHE A 346 -4.55 1.39 -6.76
CA PHE A 346 -3.10 1.44 -6.71
C PHE A 346 -2.59 2.86 -6.39
N PRO A 347 -1.64 3.03 -5.45
CA PRO A 347 -1.13 2.00 -4.54
C PRO A 347 -2.10 1.76 -3.38
N ARG A 348 -2.51 0.50 -3.15
CA ARG A 348 -3.08 0.11 -1.85
C ARG A 348 -1.93 -0.13 -0.90
N THR A 349 -1.85 0.63 0.18
CA THR A 349 -0.82 0.45 1.22
C THR A 349 -1.45 -0.29 2.39
N GLU A 350 -0.76 -1.30 2.92
CA GLU A 350 -1.18 -2.02 4.12
C GLU A 350 -0.01 -2.14 5.11
N LEU A 351 -0.28 -2.06 6.40
CA LEU A 351 0.71 -2.36 7.42
C LEU A 351 0.55 -3.82 7.90
N ASP A 352 1.68 -4.49 8.06
CA ASP A 352 1.77 -5.87 8.54
C ASP A 352 2.89 -6.00 9.58
N LEU A 353 2.64 -6.72 10.67
CA LEU A 353 3.63 -6.95 11.73
C LEU A 353 4.35 -8.27 11.50
N PHE A 354 5.69 -8.23 11.43
CA PHE A 354 6.59 -9.36 11.14
C PHE A 354 6.30 -10.15 9.85
N GLY A 355 5.42 -9.65 8.98
CA GLY A 355 5.07 -10.38 7.76
C GLY A 355 4.07 -11.50 8.00
N SER A 356 3.40 -11.51 9.15
CA SER A 356 2.46 -12.54 9.58
C SER A 356 1.12 -12.50 8.84
N GLY A 357 0.89 -11.47 8.00
CA GLY A 357 -0.40 -11.25 7.33
C GLY A 357 -1.45 -10.64 8.25
N LEU A 358 -1.04 -10.22 9.46
CA LEU A 358 -1.87 -9.46 10.38
C LEU A 358 -2.00 -8.04 9.84
N ILE A 359 -2.99 -7.83 8.97
CA ILE A 359 -3.27 -6.52 8.36
C ILE A 359 -3.81 -5.59 9.44
N VAL A 360 -3.09 -4.50 9.70
CA VAL A 360 -3.39 -3.56 10.78
C VAL A 360 -4.29 -2.43 10.23
N PRO A 361 -3.82 -1.55 9.32
CA PRO A 361 -4.71 -0.80 8.45
C PRO A 361 -4.32 -0.84 6.97
N TYR A 362 -5.24 -0.35 6.14
CA TYR A 362 -4.97 -0.05 4.74
C TYR A 362 -5.54 1.29 4.29
N VAL A 363 -4.92 1.85 3.26
CA VAL A 363 -5.37 3.04 2.53
C VAL A 363 -5.23 2.78 1.03
N GLN A 364 -6.22 3.18 0.25
CA GLN A 364 -6.30 2.88 -1.18
C GLN A 364 -7.01 3.99 -1.97
N PRO A 365 -6.27 4.78 -2.77
CA PRO A 365 -6.83 5.39 -3.96
C PRO A 365 -7.16 4.32 -5.01
N ALA A 366 -8.28 4.50 -5.69
CA ALA A 366 -8.72 3.66 -6.78
C ALA A 366 -9.30 4.51 -7.90
N ILE A 367 -9.07 4.06 -9.13
CA ILE A 367 -9.60 4.68 -10.34
C ILE A 367 -10.41 3.65 -11.09
N LEU A 368 -11.56 4.08 -11.62
CA LEU A 368 -12.49 3.23 -12.35
C LEU A 368 -12.88 3.92 -13.64
N ILE A 369 -12.95 3.15 -14.72
CA ILE A 369 -13.57 3.54 -15.99
C ILE A 369 -14.72 2.57 -16.27
N GLY A 370 -15.85 3.11 -16.68
CA GLY A 370 -17.04 2.35 -17.01
C GLY A 370 -17.69 2.92 -18.27
N GLY A 371 -18.31 2.05 -19.05
CA GLY A 371 -19.08 2.39 -20.22
C GLY A 371 -20.29 1.51 -20.30
N ASP A 372 -21.42 2.12 -20.60
CA ASP A 372 -22.70 1.45 -20.75
C ASP A 372 -23.43 1.95 -21.98
N PHE A 373 -24.17 1.04 -22.58
CA PHE A 373 -25.06 1.32 -23.69
C PHE A 373 -26.37 0.60 -23.45
N THR A 374 -27.48 1.32 -23.52
CA THR A 374 -28.83 0.77 -23.40
C THR A 374 -29.62 1.04 -24.67
N THR A 375 -30.44 0.06 -25.07
CA THR A 375 -31.32 0.15 -26.24
C THR A 375 -32.78 0.20 -25.81
N GLY A 376 -33.68 0.62 -26.71
CA GLY A 376 -35.12 0.68 -26.46
C GLY A 376 -35.67 2.11 -26.47
N ILE A 377 -36.67 2.38 -25.61
CA ILE A 377 -37.41 3.66 -25.59
C ILE A 377 -36.52 4.83 -25.15
N HIS A 378 -35.57 4.57 -24.25
CA HIS A 378 -34.60 5.55 -23.74
C HIS A 378 -33.18 5.08 -24.06
N PRO A 379 -32.72 5.17 -25.32
CA PRO A 379 -31.38 4.73 -25.67
C PRO A 379 -30.37 5.68 -25.06
N CYS A 380 -29.45 5.14 -24.27
CA CYS A 380 -28.42 5.92 -23.59
C CYS A 380 -27.05 5.30 -23.82
N HIS A 381 -26.08 6.14 -24.18
CA HIS A 381 -24.67 5.80 -24.27
C HIS A 381 -23.90 6.67 -23.28
N GLN A 382 -23.27 6.04 -22.31
CA GLN A 382 -22.44 6.73 -21.32
C GLN A 382 -21.06 6.10 -21.19
N ALA A 383 -20.10 6.96 -20.90
CA ALA A 383 -18.81 6.56 -20.35
C ALA A 383 -18.49 7.46 -19.17
N GLN A 384 -18.15 6.83 -18.04
CA GLN A 384 -17.86 7.51 -16.80
C GLN A 384 -16.52 7.04 -16.25
N VAL A 385 -15.85 7.94 -15.55
CA VAL A 385 -14.70 7.62 -14.72
C VAL A 385 -14.97 8.02 -13.29
N SER A 386 -14.30 7.38 -12.34
CA SER A 386 -14.42 7.71 -10.93
C SER A 386 -13.07 7.60 -10.23
N PHE A 387 -12.76 8.61 -9.41
CA PHE A 387 -11.68 8.54 -8.44
C PHE A 387 -12.24 8.29 -7.05
N ILE A 388 -11.84 7.18 -6.45
CA ILE A 388 -12.42 6.63 -5.22
C ILE A 388 -11.31 6.51 -4.18
N GLY A 389 -11.59 6.91 -2.94
CA GLY A 389 -10.72 6.71 -1.80
C GLY A 389 -11.35 5.75 -0.83
N SER A 390 -10.55 4.83 -0.30
CA SER A 390 -10.96 3.93 0.77
C SER A 390 -9.86 3.76 1.81
N ALA A 391 -10.27 3.50 3.03
CA ALA A 391 -9.37 3.08 4.11
C ALA A 391 -10.07 2.03 4.96
N GLY A 392 -9.29 1.23 5.67
CA GLY A 392 -9.84 0.33 6.66
C GLY A 392 -8.83 -0.04 7.72
N VAL A 393 -9.35 -0.56 8.83
CA VAL A 393 -8.56 -0.96 9.97
C VAL A 393 -9.11 -2.25 10.57
N ASN A 394 -8.22 -3.10 11.06
CA ASN A 394 -8.53 -4.26 11.88
C ASN A 394 -7.64 -4.21 13.12
N MET A 395 -8.24 -3.90 14.27
CA MET A 395 -7.54 -3.78 15.55
C MET A 395 -7.38 -5.12 16.28
N GLY A 396 -7.64 -6.24 15.59
CA GLY A 396 -7.46 -7.58 16.14
C GLY A 396 -6.05 -7.83 16.69
N PHE A 397 -5.02 -7.23 16.10
CA PHE A 397 -3.64 -7.31 16.58
C PHE A 397 -3.44 -6.77 18.01
N ALA A 398 -4.31 -5.85 18.43
CA ALA A 398 -4.28 -5.23 19.76
C ALA A 398 -5.30 -5.86 20.73
N GLY A 399 -5.93 -6.98 20.35
CA GLY A 399 -6.94 -7.65 21.18
C GLY A 399 -8.34 -7.03 21.09
N MET A 400 -8.58 -6.16 20.12
CA MET A 400 -9.87 -5.50 19.93
C MET A 400 -10.68 -6.15 18.81
N THR A 401 -12.01 -6.11 18.92
CA THR A 401 -12.92 -6.58 17.86
C THR A 401 -13.21 -5.52 16.79
N LEU A 402 -12.63 -4.32 16.91
CA LEU A 402 -12.86 -3.20 16.00
C LEU A 402 -12.30 -3.51 14.61
N LYS A 403 -13.21 -3.69 13.66
CA LYS A 403 -12.92 -3.77 12.22
C LYS A 403 -13.83 -2.82 11.47
N LYS A 404 -13.25 -1.83 10.78
CA LYS A 404 -13.99 -0.82 10.02
C LYS A 404 -13.40 -0.62 8.63
N THR A 405 -14.25 -0.21 7.71
CA THR A 405 -13.88 0.19 6.35
C THR A 405 -14.69 1.42 6.00
N TRP A 406 -14.05 2.38 5.35
CA TRP A 406 -14.63 3.67 5.01
C TRP A 406 -14.43 3.96 3.53
N SER A 407 -15.46 4.52 2.91
CA SER A 407 -15.31 5.28 1.67
C SER A 407 -14.96 6.71 2.06
N LEU A 408 -13.79 7.18 1.62
CA LEU A 408 -13.26 8.50 1.96
C LEU A 408 -13.74 9.57 0.98
N TRP A 409 -13.73 9.23 -0.31
CA TRP A 409 -14.27 10.06 -1.38
C TRP A 409 -14.74 9.21 -2.54
N ASN A 410 -15.67 9.75 -3.32
CA ASN A 410 -16.04 9.27 -4.64
C ASN A 410 -16.25 10.49 -5.54
N LYS A 411 -15.40 10.63 -6.57
CA LYS A 411 -15.39 11.74 -7.51
C LYS A 411 -15.67 11.20 -8.91
N PRO A 412 -16.95 11.07 -9.31
CA PRO A 412 -17.30 10.66 -10.66
C PRO A 412 -17.12 11.81 -11.66
N LEU A 413 -16.81 11.48 -12.90
CA LEU A 413 -16.81 12.38 -14.04
C LEU A 413 -17.37 11.65 -15.27
N VAL A 414 -18.39 12.25 -15.89
CA VAL A 414 -18.95 11.75 -17.14
C VAL A 414 -18.06 12.22 -18.29
N LEU A 415 -17.48 11.29 -19.03
CA LEU A 415 -16.61 11.57 -20.18
C LEU A 415 -17.37 11.54 -21.52
N LEU A 416 -18.48 10.79 -21.56
CA LEU A 416 -19.37 10.69 -22.70
C LEU A 416 -20.81 10.52 -22.18
N LYS A 417 -21.74 11.28 -22.77
CA LYS A 417 -23.18 11.13 -22.55
C LYS A 417 -23.87 11.48 -23.87
N ALA A 418 -24.59 10.51 -24.44
CA ALA A 418 -25.35 10.67 -25.67
C ALA A 418 -26.64 9.87 -25.61
N GLY A 419 -27.73 10.44 -26.14
CA GLY A 419 -29.07 9.85 -26.04
C GLY A 419 -29.84 10.30 -24.79
N ASP A 420 -30.89 9.56 -24.44
CA ASP A 420 -31.76 9.85 -23.32
C ASP A 420 -31.26 9.16 -22.05
N CYS A 421 -30.34 9.87 -21.42
CA CYS A 421 -29.49 9.36 -20.37
C CYS A 421 -29.87 9.99 -19.02
N PRO A 422 -30.22 9.18 -17.98
CA PRO A 422 -30.60 9.70 -16.67
C PRO A 422 -29.49 10.50 -15.98
#